data_AF-A0A7X9AK87-F1
#
_entry.id   AF-A0A7X9AK87-F1
#
_cell.length_a   1.000
_cell.length_b   1.000
_cell.length_c   1.000
_cell.angle_alpha   90.00
_cell.angle_beta   90.00
_cell.angle_gamma   90.00
#
_symmetry.space_group_name_H-M   'P 1'
#
loop_
_entity.id
_entity.type
_entity.pdbx_description
1 polymer ?
#
loop_
_entity_poly.entity_id
_entity_poly.type
_entity_poly.pdbx_seq_one_letter_code
_entity_poly.pdbx_strand_id
1 'polypeptide(L)'
;DANTGKFGALGHGITDIDTGMLMSVKSGEILESDILGVKMSRSGVPGELKGVFSEGRHLGTIESNTEVGIYGRLDRHAIQRIKGRTYPVGVRANIREGPATILSNIDGKNIEEYDIVIQKVSRQNLNGSKGMIIKITDERLLGATGGIVQGMSGSPVIQDGKIVGAVTHVLVNDPTRGYGIFIETMLTNAA
;
A
#
# COMPACT_ATOMS: atom_id res chain seq x y z
N ASP A 1 5.86 -10.77 -8.55
CA ASP A 1 6.18 -12.19 -8.78
C ASP A 1 7.59 -12.28 -9.34
N ALA A 2 8.49 -13.00 -8.65
CA ALA A 2 9.91 -13.03 -9.00
C ALA A 2 10.22 -13.83 -10.28
N ASN A 3 9.31 -14.72 -10.71
CA ASN A 3 9.51 -15.58 -11.87
C ASN A 3 9.06 -14.89 -13.17
N THR A 4 7.99 -14.11 -13.10
CA THR A 4 7.34 -13.47 -14.26
C THR A 4 7.65 -11.97 -14.38
N GLY A 5 8.15 -11.36 -13.30
CA GLY A 5 8.36 -9.91 -13.20
C GLY A 5 7.08 -9.10 -13.01
N LYS A 6 5.89 -9.74 -12.99
CA LYS A 6 4.62 -9.04 -12.76
C LYS A 6 4.58 -8.43 -11.36
N PHE A 7 4.04 -7.22 -11.23
CA PHE A 7 3.79 -6.59 -9.93
C PHE A 7 2.38 -6.01 -9.85
N GLY A 8 1.92 -5.78 -8.62
CA GLY A 8 0.75 -4.97 -8.29
C GLY A 8 1.08 -4.04 -7.13
N ALA A 9 0.53 -2.83 -7.12
CA ALA A 9 0.80 -1.81 -6.11
C ALA A 9 -0.45 -0.97 -5.76
N LEU A 10 -0.33 -0.16 -4.69
CA LEU A 10 -1.31 0.78 -4.11
C LEU A 10 -2.58 0.17 -3.49
N GLY A 11 -3.21 -0.81 -4.15
CA GLY A 11 -4.50 -1.35 -3.69
C GLY A 11 -5.71 -0.43 -3.97
N HIS A 12 -5.49 0.62 -4.75
CA HIS A 12 -6.52 1.50 -5.31
C HIS A 12 -6.03 2.09 -6.63
N GLY A 13 -6.94 2.60 -7.44
CA GLY A 13 -6.57 3.29 -8.68
C GLY A 13 -6.06 4.70 -8.48
N ILE A 14 -5.24 5.16 -9.41
CA ILE A 14 -4.81 6.55 -9.51
C ILE A 14 -5.91 7.33 -10.23
N THR A 15 -6.42 8.37 -9.60
CA THR A 15 -7.47 9.23 -10.13
C THR A 15 -6.92 10.60 -10.46
N ASP A 16 -7.47 11.20 -11.51
CA ASP A 16 -7.23 12.59 -11.85
C ASP A 16 -7.85 13.49 -10.76
N ILE A 17 -7.08 14.49 -10.28
CA ILE A 17 -7.47 15.29 -9.11
C ILE A 17 -8.66 16.21 -9.40
N ASP A 18 -8.83 16.61 -10.66
CA ASP A 18 -9.87 17.54 -11.09
C ASP A 18 -11.20 16.82 -11.33
N THR A 19 -11.13 15.62 -11.90
CA THR A 19 -12.32 14.84 -12.31
C THR A 19 -12.69 13.72 -11.36
N GLY A 20 -11.76 13.25 -10.53
CA GLY A 20 -11.92 12.05 -9.69
C GLY A 20 -12.02 10.75 -10.49
N MET A 21 -11.86 10.80 -11.81
CA MET A 21 -11.94 9.63 -12.68
C MET A 21 -10.62 8.87 -12.68
N LEU A 22 -10.69 7.54 -12.88
CA LEU A 22 -9.50 6.73 -13.09
C LEU A 22 -8.70 7.28 -14.28
N MET A 23 -7.41 7.55 -14.05
CA MET A 23 -6.51 7.96 -15.11
C MET A 23 -6.30 6.81 -16.09
N SER A 24 -6.52 7.06 -17.38
CA SER A 24 -6.17 6.10 -18.42
C SER A 24 -4.65 6.02 -18.57
N VAL A 25 -4.09 4.83 -18.47
CA VAL A 25 -2.65 4.60 -18.65
C VAL A 25 -2.39 4.19 -20.10
N LYS A 26 -1.69 5.05 -20.84
CA LYS A 26 -1.11 4.69 -22.15
C LYS A 26 0.30 4.12 -21.99
N SER A 27 1.08 4.72 -21.11
CA SER A 27 2.42 4.29 -20.69
C SER A 27 2.72 4.93 -19.33
N GLY A 28 3.33 4.18 -18.41
CA GLY A 28 3.85 4.71 -17.15
C GLY A 28 5.10 3.97 -16.71
N GLU A 29 5.87 4.58 -15.82
CA GLU A 29 7.13 4.03 -15.33
C GLU A 29 7.11 3.97 -13.80
N ILE A 30 7.79 2.98 -13.24
CA ILE A 30 8.11 2.93 -11.82
C ILE A 30 9.56 3.34 -11.63
N LEU A 31 9.75 4.34 -10.79
CA LEU A 31 11.05 4.87 -10.41
C LEU A 31 11.31 4.58 -8.94
N GLU A 32 12.57 4.33 -8.60
CA GLU A 32 13.00 4.25 -7.21
C GLU A 32 12.91 5.62 -6.54
N SER A 33 12.44 5.67 -5.29
CA SER A 33 12.33 6.90 -4.51
C SER A 33 12.93 6.74 -3.11
N ASP A 34 13.30 7.88 -2.54
CA ASP A 34 13.82 8.03 -1.18
C ASP A 34 12.90 8.93 -0.38
N ILE A 35 12.50 8.51 0.83
CA ILE A 35 11.71 9.36 1.71
C ILE A 35 12.64 10.31 2.47
N LEU A 36 12.49 11.61 2.27
CA LEU A 36 13.28 12.65 2.92
C LEU A 36 12.62 13.18 4.20
N GLY A 37 11.34 12.93 4.38
CA GLY A 37 10.64 13.29 5.59
C GLY A 37 9.13 13.08 5.50
N VAL A 38 8.45 13.42 6.58
CA VAL A 38 7.00 13.24 6.70
C VAL A 38 6.36 14.54 7.16
N LYS A 39 5.30 14.95 6.47
CA LYS A 39 4.35 15.92 7.02
C LYS A 39 3.30 15.14 7.79
N MET A 40 3.24 15.36 9.10
CA MET A 40 2.30 14.65 9.97
C MET A 40 0.83 14.90 9.58
N SER A 41 0.05 13.82 9.66
CA SER A 41 -1.41 13.82 9.56
C SER A 41 -2.04 14.42 10.82
N ARG A 42 -3.15 15.13 10.65
CA ARG A 42 -4.00 15.63 11.74
C ARG A 42 -5.46 15.42 11.37
N SER A 43 -6.34 15.42 12.37
CA SER A 43 -7.79 15.37 12.10
C SER A 43 -8.18 16.51 11.15
N GLY A 44 -8.83 16.16 10.04
CA GLY A 44 -9.23 17.09 8.98
C GLY A 44 -8.14 17.43 7.97
N VAL A 45 -6.87 17.08 8.22
CA VAL A 45 -5.73 17.47 7.38
C VAL A 45 -4.82 16.26 7.13
N PRO A 46 -4.94 15.60 5.97
CA PRO A 46 -4.05 14.51 5.60
C PRO A 46 -2.58 14.95 5.57
N GLY A 47 -1.73 14.13 6.18
CA GLY A 47 -0.28 14.23 6.03
C GLY A 47 0.22 13.57 4.74
N GLU A 48 1.52 13.67 4.48
CA GLU A 48 2.17 13.13 3.29
C GLU A 48 3.62 12.69 3.58
N LEU A 49 4.04 11.58 2.97
CA LEU A 49 5.45 11.24 2.83
C LEU A 49 6.06 12.12 1.73
N LYS A 50 7.16 12.80 2.05
CA LYS A 50 7.91 13.61 1.10
C LYS A 50 9.12 12.83 0.63
N GLY A 51 9.11 12.47 -0.65
CA GLY A 51 10.23 11.77 -1.27
C GLY A 51 10.81 12.49 -2.47
N VAL A 52 11.98 12.05 -2.87
CA VAL A 52 12.62 12.43 -4.13
C VAL A 52 12.86 11.18 -4.97
N PHE A 53 12.74 11.32 -6.28
CA PHE A 53 13.09 10.24 -7.18
C PHE A 53 14.60 10.12 -7.25
N SER A 54 15.10 8.88 -7.13
CA SER A 54 16.49 8.59 -7.42
C SER A 54 16.71 8.70 -8.93
N GLU A 55 17.51 9.68 -9.37
CA GLU A 55 17.84 9.84 -10.79
C GLU A 55 18.38 8.53 -11.40
N GLY A 56 17.86 8.16 -12.57
CA GLY A 56 18.35 7.03 -13.37
C GLY A 56 17.98 5.62 -12.88
N ARG A 57 17.08 5.48 -11.90
CA ARG A 57 16.70 4.16 -11.37
C ARG A 57 15.29 3.74 -11.78
N HIS A 58 15.13 3.51 -13.08
CA HIS A 58 13.95 2.83 -13.63
C HIS A 58 13.85 1.41 -13.07
N LEU A 59 12.67 1.04 -12.58
CA LEU A 59 12.38 -0.27 -12.00
C LEU A 59 11.45 -1.11 -12.87
N GLY A 60 10.68 -0.51 -13.77
CA GLY A 60 9.74 -1.21 -14.62
C GLY A 60 8.63 -0.33 -15.18
N THR A 61 7.71 -0.93 -15.93
CA THR A 61 6.63 -0.24 -16.62
C THR A 61 5.27 -0.52 -15.97
N ILE A 62 4.40 0.48 -15.98
CA ILE A 62 2.99 0.37 -15.61
C ILE A 62 2.20 0.04 -16.88
N GLU A 63 1.47 -1.06 -16.85
CA GLU A 63 0.65 -1.56 -17.96
C GLU A 63 -0.84 -1.27 -17.74
N SER A 64 -1.29 -1.15 -16.48
CA SER A 64 -2.70 -0.95 -16.15
C SER A 64 -2.89 -0.16 -14.85
N ASN A 65 -3.96 0.65 -14.81
CA ASN A 65 -4.49 1.32 -13.63
C ASN A 65 -5.96 0.94 -13.47
N THR A 66 -6.30 0.27 -12.38
CA THR A 66 -7.64 -0.24 -12.10
C THR A 66 -8.14 0.30 -10.76
N GLU A 67 -9.42 0.08 -10.44
CA GLU A 67 -10.00 0.50 -9.15
C GLU A 67 -9.28 -0.08 -7.92
N VAL A 68 -8.54 -1.18 -8.09
CA VAL A 68 -7.93 -1.96 -7.02
C VAL A 68 -6.39 -1.99 -7.09
N GLY A 69 -5.79 -1.15 -7.92
CA GLY A 69 -4.34 -1.00 -7.96
C GLY A 69 -3.79 -0.65 -9.34
N ILE A 70 -2.47 -0.46 -9.36
CA ILE A 70 -1.69 -0.38 -10.60
C ILE A 70 -0.90 -1.66 -10.80
N TYR A 71 -0.76 -2.08 -12.05
CA TYR A 71 -0.15 -3.34 -12.43
C TYR A 71 0.80 -3.16 -13.60
N GLY A 72 1.82 -4.00 -13.67
CA GLY A 72 2.78 -3.99 -14.76
C GLY A 72 3.93 -4.96 -14.55
N ARG A 73 5.09 -4.63 -15.12
CA ARG A 73 6.28 -5.48 -15.11
C ARG A 73 7.51 -4.76 -14.61
N LEU A 74 8.23 -5.43 -13.73
CA LEU A 74 9.55 -5.03 -13.30
C LEU A 74 10.61 -5.43 -14.33
N ASP A 75 11.62 -4.59 -14.48
CA ASP A 75 12.79 -4.91 -15.27
C ASP A 75 13.62 -6.01 -14.59
N ARG A 76 14.39 -6.75 -15.39
CA ARG A 76 15.19 -7.87 -14.88
C ARG A 76 16.19 -7.44 -13.80
N HIS A 77 16.84 -6.28 -13.94
CA HIS A 77 17.77 -5.77 -12.92
C HIS A 77 17.04 -5.38 -11.63
N ALA A 78 15.80 -4.88 -11.73
CA ALA A 78 15.01 -4.53 -10.57
C ALA A 78 14.61 -5.78 -9.78
N ILE A 79 14.17 -6.84 -10.45
CA ILE A 79 13.84 -8.14 -9.82
C ILE A 79 15.03 -8.70 -9.04
N GLN A 80 16.25 -8.60 -9.59
CA GLN A 80 17.47 -9.08 -8.93
C GLN A 80 17.90 -8.21 -7.72
N ARG A 81 17.58 -6.91 -7.75
CA ARG A 81 17.93 -5.95 -6.71
C ARG A 81 16.92 -5.92 -5.56
N ILE A 82 15.63 -6.10 -5.84
CA ILE A 82 14.56 -6.10 -4.84
C ILE A 82 14.66 -7.40 -4.05
N LYS A 83 15.42 -7.35 -2.96
CA LYS A 83 15.50 -8.41 -1.96
C LYS A 83 14.40 -8.17 -0.93
N GLY A 84 13.56 -9.16 -0.70
CA GLY A 84 12.47 -9.06 0.26
C GLY A 84 12.06 -10.43 0.78
N ARG A 85 11.39 -10.41 1.93
CA ARG A 85 10.75 -11.60 2.48
C ARG A 85 9.51 -11.93 1.65
N THR A 86 9.35 -13.20 1.30
CA THR A 86 8.10 -13.70 0.72
C THR A 86 7.12 -14.03 1.84
N TYR A 87 5.83 -13.73 1.60
CA TYR A 87 4.76 -14.02 2.55
C TYR A 87 3.76 -14.98 1.91
N PRO A 88 3.31 -16.01 2.64
CA PRO A 88 2.15 -16.78 2.21
C PRO A 88 0.91 -15.89 2.14
N VAL A 89 0.04 -16.16 1.16
CA VAL A 89 -1.22 -15.43 0.97
C VAL A 89 -2.22 -15.84 2.06
N GLY A 90 -2.76 -14.85 2.76
CA GLY A 90 -3.83 -15.00 3.72
C GLY A 90 -5.18 -14.84 3.03
N VAL A 91 -5.91 -15.94 2.88
CA VAL A 91 -7.26 -15.93 2.29
C VAL A 91 -8.26 -15.19 3.18
N ARG A 92 -9.25 -14.52 2.60
CA ARG A 92 -10.23 -13.68 3.30
C ARG A 92 -10.98 -14.40 4.43
N ALA A 93 -11.20 -15.70 4.29
CA ALA A 93 -11.83 -16.53 5.33
C ALA A 93 -11.02 -16.60 6.63
N ASN A 94 -9.68 -16.47 6.54
CA ASN A 94 -8.78 -16.57 7.67
C ASN A 94 -8.49 -15.22 8.36
N ILE A 95 -8.87 -14.10 7.73
CA ILE A 95 -8.63 -12.77 8.29
C ILE A 95 -9.59 -12.53 9.45
N ARG A 96 -9.04 -12.06 10.58
CA ARG A 96 -9.78 -11.81 11.80
C ARG A 96 -9.61 -10.37 12.26
N GLU A 97 -10.63 -9.86 12.95
CA GLU A 97 -10.50 -8.64 13.73
C GLU A 97 -9.54 -8.93 14.90
N GLY A 98 -8.59 -8.03 15.13
CA GLY A 98 -7.51 -8.26 16.10
C GLY A 98 -6.15 -7.75 15.63
N PRO A 99 -5.08 -8.12 16.35
CA PRO A 99 -3.71 -7.67 16.07
C PRO A 99 -3.26 -8.05 14.66
N ALA A 100 -2.49 -7.15 14.06
CA ALA A 100 -1.81 -7.31 12.78
C ALA A 100 -0.65 -6.30 12.71
N THR A 101 0.13 -6.34 11.64
CA THR A 101 1.18 -5.36 11.39
C THR A 101 1.09 -4.81 9.97
N ILE A 102 1.72 -3.66 9.73
CA ILE A 102 1.99 -3.15 8.39
C ILE A 102 3.49 -3.02 8.16
N LEU A 103 3.90 -3.20 6.91
CA LEU A 103 5.26 -2.88 6.46
C LEU A 103 5.25 -1.53 5.74
N SER A 104 6.03 -0.57 6.21
CA SER A 104 6.08 0.77 5.60
C SER A 104 7.46 1.41 5.74
N ASN A 105 7.82 2.24 4.77
CA ASN A 105 9.02 3.08 4.83
C ASN A 105 8.61 4.55 5.01
N ILE A 106 8.92 5.11 6.18
CA ILE A 106 8.61 6.51 6.52
C ILE A 106 9.85 7.40 6.59
N ASP A 107 11.04 6.80 6.55
CA ASP A 107 12.33 7.48 6.57
C ASP A 107 13.35 6.72 5.69
N GLY A 108 13.90 7.41 4.70
CA GLY A 108 14.82 6.85 3.71
C GLY A 108 14.24 5.65 2.96
N LYS A 109 15.01 4.55 2.96
CA LYS A 109 14.66 3.25 2.32
C LYS A 109 14.31 2.16 3.33
N ASN A 110 14.33 2.47 4.62
CA ASN A 110 14.20 1.46 5.64
C ASN A 110 12.73 1.06 5.75
N ILE A 111 12.46 -0.23 5.48
CA ILE A 111 11.14 -0.82 5.67
C ILE A 111 11.07 -1.32 7.11
N GLU A 112 10.11 -0.79 7.86
CA GLU A 112 9.85 -1.20 9.23
C GLU A 112 8.48 -1.84 9.37
N GLU A 113 8.36 -2.69 10.39
CA GLU A 113 7.10 -3.31 10.79
C GLU A 113 6.49 -2.47 11.93
N TYR A 114 5.20 -2.15 11.78
CA TYR A 114 4.45 -1.34 12.73
C TYR A 114 3.16 -2.04 13.13
N ASP A 115 2.88 -2.03 14.43
CA ASP A 115 1.68 -2.60 15.02
C ASP A 115 0.41 -1.86 14.60
N ILE A 116 -0.61 -2.64 14.23
CA ILE A 116 -1.95 -2.18 13.95
C ILE A 116 -2.98 -3.13 14.57
N VAL A 117 -4.25 -2.72 14.56
CA VAL A 117 -5.39 -3.60 14.80
C VAL A 117 -6.35 -3.54 13.62
N ILE A 118 -6.75 -4.71 13.12
CA ILE A 118 -7.88 -4.85 12.19
C ILE A 118 -9.15 -4.70 13.03
N GLN A 119 -9.83 -3.56 12.91
CA GLN A 119 -11.04 -3.27 13.68
C GLN A 119 -12.29 -3.87 13.05
N LYS A 120 -12.32 -4.03 11.74
CA LYS A 120 -13.47 -4.59 11.02
C LYS A 120 -13.05 -5.30 9.75
N VAL A 121 -13.63 -6.46 9.49
CA VAL A 121 -13.46 -7.18 8.21
C VAL A 121 -14.78 -7.19 7.43
N SER A 122 -14.83 -6.42 6.33
CA SER A 122 -16.01 -6.27 5.47
C SER A 122 -16.04 -7.35 4.39
N ARG A 123 -16.40 -8.58 4.76
CA ARG A 123 -16.37 -9.75 3.85
C ARG A 123 -17.31 -9.65 2.63
N GLN A 124 -18.36 -8.83 2.73
CA GLN A 124 -19.32 -8.60 1.64
C GLN A 124 -18.82 -7.58 0.60
N ASN A 125 -17.74 -6.84 0.88
CA ASN A 125 -17.17 -5.88 -0.04
C ASN A 125 -16.16 -6.58 -0.97
N LEU A 126 -16.67 -7.23 -2.01
CA LEU A 126 -15.88 -8.14 -2.87
C LEU A 126 -14.94 -7.41 -3.83
N ASN A 127 -15.30 -6.19 -4.27
CA ASN A 127 -14.63 -5.48 -5.37
C ASN A 127 -14.08 -4.10 -4.98
N GLY A 128 -14.11 -3.74 -3.69
CA GLY A 128 -13.73 -2.40 -3.24
C GLY A 128 -12.37 -2.34 -2.55
N SER A 129 -11.74 -1.17 -2.61
CA SER A 129 -10.53 -0.80 -1.85
C SER A 129 -10.74 -0.70 -0.32
N LYS A 130 -11.94 -1.02 0.18
CA LYS A 130 -12.38 -0.89 1.58
C LYS A 130 -12.84 -2.25 2.16
N GLY A 131 -11.98 -3.26 2.05
CA GLY A 131 -12.20 -4.61 2.56
C GLY A 131 -12.04 -4.73 4.08
N MET A 132 -11.22 -3.89 4.69
CA MET A 132 -11.00 -3.85 6.13
C MET A 132 -10.90 -2.42 6.66
N ILE A 133 -11.24 -2.23 7.94
CA ILE A 133 -10.90 -1.03 8.71
C ILE A 133 -9.73 -1.39 9.61
N ILE A 134 -8.65 -0.63 9.51
CA ILE A 134 -7.45 -0.78 10.33
C ILE A 134 -7.26 0.45 11.21
N LYS A 135 -6.58 0.27 12.34
CA LYS A 135 -6.13 1.35 13.21
C LYS A 135 -4.67 1.15 13.56
N ILE A 136 -3.86 2.19 13.38
CA ILE A 136 -2.47 2.22 13.83
C ILE A 136 -2.43 2.25 15.35
N THR A 137 -1.64 1.36 15.94
CA THR A 137 -1.43 1.28 17.39
C THR A 137 0.04 1.46 17.78
N ASP A 138 0.97 1.35 16.83
CA ASP A 138 2.40 1.60 17.06
C ASP A 138 2.68 3.07 17.39
N GLU A 139 3.21 3.32 18.58
CA GLU A 139 3.52 4.67 19.07
C GLU A 139 4.64 5.35 18.27
N ARG A 140 5.58 4.59 17.70
CA ARG A 140 6.68 5.13 16.89
C ARG A 140 6.13 5.71 15.59
N LEU A 141 5.25 4.96 14.93
CA LEU A 141 4.60 5.42 13.71
C LEU A 141 3.68 6.61 14.01
N LEU A 142 2.85 6.53 15.04
CA LEU A 142 1.97 7.63 15.43
C LEU A 142 2.74 8.91 15.79
N GLY A 143 3.85 8.78 16.51
CA GLY A 143 4.71 9.91 16.87
C GLY A 143 5.38 10.57 15.66
N ALA A 144 5.79 9.78 14.66
CA ALA A 144 6.45 10.29 13.46
C ALA A 144 5.48 10.88 12.43
N THR A 145 4.29 10.28 12.27
CA THR A 145 3.40 10.57 11.13
C THR A 145 2.03 11.09 11.53
N GLY A 146 1.63 11.01 12.81
CA GLY A 146 0.27 11.32 13.26
C GLY A 146 -0.79 10.30 12.83
N GLY A 147 -0.38 9.15 12.28
CA GLY A 147 -1.26 8.12 11.74
C GLY A 147 -1.00 7.84 10.26
N ILE A 148 -2.06 7.47 9.54
CA ILE A 148 -1.98 7.19 8.11
C ILE A 148 -1.81 8.51 7.34
N VAL A 149 -0.85 8.52 6.42
CA VAL A 149 -0.48 9.65 5.55
C VAL A 149 -0.48 9.21 4.10
N GLN A 150 -0.61 10.17 3.19
CA GLN A 150 -0.45 9.93 1.77
C GLN A 150 0.96 9.38 1.48
N GLY A 151 1.06 8.41 0.58
CA GLY A 151 2.29 7.67 0.31
C GLY A 151 2.40 6.33 1.02
N MET A 152 1.62 6.08 2.08
CA MET A 152 1.56 4.74 2.70
C MET A 152 0.58 3.78 2.02
N SER A 153 -0.21 4.26 1.06
CA SER A 153 -1.07 3.40 0.24
C SER A 153 -0.22 2.33 -0.48
N GLY A 154 -0.62 1.07 -0.36
CA GLY A 154 0.17 -0.07 -0.80
C GLY A 154 1.01 -0.73 0.29
N SER A 155 1.12 -0.15 1.51
CA SER A 155 1.81 -0.78 2.64
C SER A 155 1.18 -2.15 2.94
N PRO A 156 1.95 -3.26 2.85
CA PRO A 156 1.42 -4.61 3.09
C PRO A 156 0.89 -4.76 4.51
N VAL A 157 -0.29 -5.38 4.64
CA VAL A 157 -0.88 -5.77 5.93
C VAL A 157 -0.58 -7.24 6.17
N ILE A 158 0.05 -7.54 7.32
CA ILE A 158 0.45 -8.89 7.72
C ILE A 158 -0.35 -9.32 8.95
N GLN A 159 -0.95 -10.51 8.92
CA GLN A 159 -1.61 -11.13 10.08
C GLN A 159 -1.26 -12.61 10.09
N ASP A 160 -0.92 -13.16 11.26
CA ASP A 160 -0.52 -14.56 11.44
C ASP A 160 0.58 -15.02 10.46
N GLY A 161 1.55 -14.14 10.19
CA GLY A 161 2.67 -14.39 9.27
C GLY A 161 2.28 -14.47 7.79
N LYS A 162 1.06 -14.07 7.43
CA LYS A 162 0.53 -14.06 6.06
C LYS A 162 0.27 -12.63 5.60
N ILE A 163 0.51 -12.35 4.32
CA ILE A 163 0.02 -11.11 3.71
C ILE A 163 -1.49 -11.24 3.52
N VAL A 164 -2.27 -10.34 4.12
CA VAL A 164 -3.73 -10.37 4.08
C VAL A 164 -4.32 -9.22 3.27
N GLY A 165 -3.51 -8.18 3.01
CA GLY A 165 -3.98 -6.99 2.31
C GLY A 165 -2.92 -5.93 2.13
N ALA A 166 -3.38 -4.74 1.77
CA ALA A 166 -2.58 -3.52 1.73
C ALA A 166 -3.41 -2.32 2.22
N VAL A 167 -2.75 -1.34 2.84
CA VAL A 167 -3.37 -0.05 3.22
C VAL A 167 -3.78 0.71 1.97
N THR A 168 -4.95 1.37 1.96
CA THR A 168 -5.43 2.11 0.79
C THR A 168 -5.70 3.58 1.10
N HIS A 169 -6.62 3.89 2.01
CA HIS A 169 -7.07 5.25 2.28
C HIS A 169 -7.09 5.55 3.78
N VAL A 170 -6.77 6.78 4.15
CA VAL A 170 -6.93 7.30 5.52
C VAL A 170 -8.36 7.77 5.78
N LEU A 171 -8.85 7.64 7.01
CA LEU A 171 -10.04 8.34 7.46
C LEU A 171 -9.65 9.77 7.85
N VAL A 172 -10.02 10.76 7.05
CA VAL A 172 -9.58 12.16 7.22
C VAL A 172 -9.85 12.72 8.62
N ASN A 173 -10.97 12.34 9.25
CA ASN A 173 -11.33 12.81 10.59
C ASN A 173 -10.59 12.08 11.73
N ASP A 174 -10.07 10.88 11.48
CA ASP A 174 -9.27 10.10 12.43
C ASP A 174 -8.10 9.48 11.68
N PRO A 175 -6.95 10.19 11.57
CA PRO A 175 -5.82 9.72 10.79
C PRO A 175 -5.22 8.44 11.34
N THR A 176 -5.49 8.07 12.60
CA THR A 176 -5.04 6.79 13.14
C THR A 176 -5.74 5.60 12.49
N ARG A 177 -6.84 5.84 11.75
CA ARG A 177 -7.62 4.80 11.08
C ARG A 177 -7.56 4.94 9.57
N GLY A 178 -7.72 3.79 8.91
CA GLY A 178 -7.78 3.72 7.47
C GLY A 178 -8.52 2.50 6.98
N TYR A 179 -8.52 2.37 5.67
CA TYR A 179 -9.02 1.22 4.96
C TYR A 179 -7.86 0.37 4.44
N GLY A 180 -8.12 -0.92 4.32
CA GLY A 180 -7.27 -1.83 3.57
C GLY A 180 -8.07 -2.63 2.55
N ILE A 181 -7.39 -3.06 1.49
CA ILE A 181 -7.91 -3.99 0.47
C ILE A 181 -7.40 -5.40 0.77
N PHE A 182 -8.16 -6.42 0.41
CA PHE A 182 -7.71 -7.81 0.50
C PHE A 182 -6.65 -8.13 -0.55
N ILE A 183 -5.62 -8.89 -0.17
CA ILE A 183 -4.57 -9.30 -1.09
C ILE A 183 -5.13 -10.14 -2.24
N GLU A 184 -6.16 -10.97 -1.97
CA GLU A 184 -6.84 -11.76 -3.00
C GLU A 184 -7.42 -10.87 -4.11
N THR A 185 -8.04 -9.75 -3.76
CA THR A 185 -8.61 -8.81 -4.73
C THR A 185 -7.53 -8.20 -5.62
N MET A 186 -6.36 -7.89 -5.05
CA MET A 186 -5.21 -7.38 -5.81
C MET A 186 -4.64 -8.47 -6.73
N LEU A 187 -4.49 -9.71 -6.25
CA LEU A 187 -3.92 -10.81 -7.02
C LEU A 187 -4.80 -11.24 -8.19
N THR A 188 -6.13 -11.26 -8.03
CA THR A 188 -7.06 -11.57 -9.12
C THR A 188 -6.91 -10.60 -10.30
N ASN A 189 -6.52 -9.35 -10.05
CA ASN A 189 -6.32 -8.33 -11.10
C ASN A 189 -4.90 -8.33 -11.69
N ALA A 190 -3.94 -9.00 -11.05
CA ALA A 190 -2.59 -9.19 -11.57
C ALA A 190 -2.48 -10.41 -12.51
N ALA A 191 -3.51 -11.26 -12.55
CA ALA A 191 -3.56 -12.52 -13.29
C ALA A 191 -3.54 -12.30 -14.81
#